data_AF-A0A920JDM7-F1
#
_entry.id   AF-A0A920JDM7-F1
#
_cell.length_a   1.000
_cell.length_b   1.000
_cell.length_c   1.000
_cell.angle_alpha   90.00
_cell.angle_beta   90.00
_cell.angle_gamma   90.00
#
_symmetry.space_group_name_H-M   'P 1'
#
loop_
_entity.id
_entity.type
_entity.pdbx_description
1 polymer ?
#
loop_
_entity_poly.entity_id
_entity_poly.type
_entity_poly.pdbx_seq_one_letter_code
_entity_poly.pdbx_strand_id
1 'polypeptide(L)' 'MTPENKGEGLVMLDLGCGDGSLTVEMGRFAERVIGVDYNPELLASARQRMARVGAGARDLIG' A
#
# COMPACT_ATOMS: atom_id res chain seq x y z
N MET A 1 9.48 -15.49 3.26
CA MET A 1 9.38 -14.75 4.53
C MET A 1 8.00 -15.01 5.10
N THR A 2 7.93 -15.45 6.36
CA THR A 2 6.66 -15.55 7.11
C THR A 2 6.12 -14.14 7.41
N PRO A 3 4.83 -13.99 7.71
CA PRO A 3 4.22 -12.71 8.13
C PRO A 3 4.95 -12.02 9.31
N GLU A 4 5.75 -12.80 10.04
CA GLU A 4 6.47 -12.44 11.26
C GLU A 4 7.70 -11.56 11.00
N ASN A 5 8.22 -11.48 9.76
CA ASN A 5 9.39 -10.65 9.42
C ASN A 5 9.03 -9.54 8.43
N LYS A 6 8.08 -8.67 8.79
CA LYS A 6 8.05 -7.33 8.20
C LYS A 6 9.36 -6.62 8.56
N GLY A 7 9.97 -5.92 7.60
CA GLY A 7 11.15 -5.12 7.91
C GLY A 7 10.79 -4.05 8.93
N GLU A 8 11.27 -4.19 10.16
CA GLU A 8 11.09 -3.16 11.18
C GLU A 8 11.70 -1.84 10.70
N GLY A 9 10.93 -0.76 10.79
CA GLY A 9 11.28 0.57 10.29
C GLY A 9 11.28 0.70 8.76
N LEU A 10 10.96 -0.35 7.99
CA LEU A 10 10.97 -0.29 6.53
C LEU A 10 9.74 0.45 6.01
N VAL A 11 9.98 1.63 5.44
CA VAL A 11 8.98 2.45 4.76
C VAL A 11 9.23 2.39 3.25
N MET A 12 8.19 2.08 2.48
CA MET A 12 8.28 2.03 1.01
C MET A 12 7.33 3.04 0.35
N LEU A 13 7.73 3.54 -0.82
CA LEU A 13 6.94 4.45 -1.67
C LEU A 13 6.55 3.73 -2.98
N ASP A 14 5.27 3.76 -3.30
CA ASP A 14 4.71 3.29 -4.57
C ASP A 14 4.21 4.52 -5.36
N LEU A 15 5.02 4.97 -6.33
CA LEU A 15 4.75 6.17 -7.14
C LEU A 15 4.03 5.78 -8.43
N GLY A 16 2.85 6.35 -8.66
CA GLY A 16 1.92 5.84 -9.68
C GLY A 16 1.25 4.55 -9.21
N CYS A 17 0.79 4.52 -7.96
CA CYS A 17 0.29 3.29 -7.32
C CYS A 17 -0.97 2.73 -7.98
N GLY A 18 -1.63 3.50 -8.84
CA GLY A 18 -2.85 3.15 -9.54
C GLY A 18 -3.92 2.64 -8.59
N ASP A 19 -4.45 1.46 -8.90
CA ASP A 19 -5.49 0.82 -8.08
C ASP A 19 -4.93 0.12 -6.82
N GLY A 20 -3.64 0.27 -6.52
CA GLY A 20 -3.01 -0.20 -5.28
C GLY A 20 -2.71 -1.70 -5.24
N SER A 21 -2.72 -2.39 -6.38
CA SER A 21 -2.35 -3.81 -6.46
C SER A 21 -0.93 -4.08 -5.95
N LEU A 22 0.06 -3.33 -6.44
CA LEU A 22 1.45 -3.44 -5.97
C LEU A 22 1.62 -2.95 -4.53
N THR A 23 0.96 -1.85 -4.15
CA THR A 23 0.99 -1.30 -2.78
C THR A 23 0.55 -2.32 -1.72
N VAL A 24 -0.42 -3.19 -2.05
CA VAL A 24 -0.85 -4.27 -1.17
C VAL A 24 0.27 -5.28 -0.96
N GLU A 25 0.91 -5.74 -2.04
CA GLU A 25 2.01 -6.69 -2.00
C GLU A 25 3.22 -6.14 -1.25
N MET A 26 3.58 -4.87 -1.48
CA MET A 26 4.67 -4.18 -0.76
C MET A 26 4.46 -4.21 0.76
N GLY A 27 3.22 -4.04 1.23
CA GLY A 27 2.92 -4.03 2.67
C GLY A 27 2.93 -5.41 3.33
N ARG A 28 3.25 -6.48 2.59
CA ARG A 28 3.63 -7.78 3.17
C ARG A 28 5.08 -7.78 3.67
N PHE A 29 5.91 -6.88 3.15
CA PHE A 29 7.34 -6.78 3.45
C PHE A 29 7.67 -5.54 4.28
N ALA A 30 6.95 -4.45 4.05
CA ALA A 30 7.15 -3.17 4.72
C ALA A 30 6.31 -3.03 5.99
N GLU A 31 6.83 -2.28 6.96
CA GLU A 31 6.05 -1.79 8.09
C GLU A 31 4.97 -0.79 7.61
N ARG A 32 5.36 0.12 6.71
CA ARG A 32 4.50 1.15 6.13
C ARG A 32 4.72 1.27 4.63
N VAL A 33 3.63 1.48 3.89
CA VAL A 33 3.70 1.82 2.45
C VAL A 33 2.92 3.10 2.19
N ILE A 34 3.51 4.01 1.43
CA ILE A 34 2.87 5.24 0.96
C ILE A 34 2.60 5.06 -0.54
N GLY A 35 1.33 5.07 -0.93
CA GLY A 35 0.92 5.05 -2.34
C GLY A 35 0.58 6.46 -2.80
N VAL A 36 1.12 6.87 -3.94
CA VAL A 36 0.88 8.18 -4.56
C VAL A 36 0.39 7.96 -5.98
N ASP A 37 -0.76 8.54 -6.33
CA ASP A 37 -1.24 8.56 -7.71
C ASP A 37 -2.04 9.84 -7.97
N TYR A 38 -1.86 10.46 -9.13
CA TYR A 38 -2.57 11.71 -9.45
C TYR A 38 -4.05 11.48 -9.80
N ASN A 39 -4.45 10.24 -10.12
CA ASN A 39 -5.80 9.93 -10.53
C ASN A 39 -6.68 9.58 -9.31
N PRO A 40 -7.65 10.44 -8.94
CA PRO A 40 -8.47 10.23 -7.75
C PRO A 40 -9.37 9.00 -7.85
N GLU A 41 -9.77 8.58 -9.06
CA GLU A 41 -10.59 7.38 -9.25
C GLU A 41 -9.79 6.10 -8.96
N LEU A 42 -8.51 6.08 -9.36
CA LEU A 42 -7.61 4.97 -9.04
C LEU A 42 -7.36 4.90 -7.53
N LEU A 43 -7.16 6.04 -6.86
CA LEU A 43 -7.02 6.09 -5.40
C LEU A 43 -8.26 5.60 -4.66
N ALA A 44 -9.47 5.90 -5.15
CA ALA A 44 -10.70 5.37 -4.58
C ALA A 44 -10.76 3.84 -4.69
N SER A 45 -10.38 3.29 -5.86
CA SER A 45 -10.25 1.85 -6.07
C SER A 45 -9.19 1.22 -5.16
N ALA A 46 -8.04 1.90 -4.98
CA ALA A 46 -6.97 1.48 -4.07
C ALA A 46 -7.44 1.40 -2.61
N ARG A 47 -8.17 2.42 -2.12
CA ARG A 47 -8.77 2.40 -0.77
C ARG A 47 -9.70 1.19 -0.59
N GLN A 48 -10.57 0.92 -1.57
CA GLN A 48 -11.47 -0.24 -1.52
C GLN A 48 -10.72 -1.58 -1.54
N ARG A 49 -9.65 -1.69 -2.34
CA ARG A 49 -8.79 -2.88 -2.35
C ARG A 49 -8.12 -3.08 -0.98
N MET A 50 -7.51 -2.03 -0.42
CA MET A 50 -6.83 -2.10 0.89
C MET A 50 -7.78 -2.49 2.02
N ALA A 51 -9.00 -1.95 2.03
CA ALA A 51 -10.03 -2.30 3.03
C ALA A 51 -10.41 -3.79 2.97
N ARG A 52 -10.51 -4.38 1.76
CA ARG A 52 -10.85 -5.80 1.57
C ARG A 52 -9.79 -6.76 2.07
N VAL A 53 -8.52 -6.40 1.94
CA VAL A 53 -7.39 -7.30 2.25
C VAL A 53 -6.89 -7.18 3.70
N GLY A 54 -7.47 -6.31 4.52
CA GLY A 54 -7.00 -6.09 5.91
C GLY A 54 -5.57 -5.57 5.96
N ALA A 55 -5.20 -4.76 4.96
CA ALA A 55 -3.86 -4.24 4.78
C ALA A 55 -3.55 -3.23 5.91
N GLY A 56 -2.55 -3.51 6.77
CA GLY A 56 -2.01 -2.58 7.79
C GLY A 56 -1.55 -1.21 7.26
N ALA A 57 -0.90 -0.40 8.11
CA ALA A 57 -0.61 1.03 7.88
C ALA A 57 -0.16 1.39 6.43
N ARG A 58 -1.08 1.99 5.67
CA ARG A 58 -0.87 2.47 4.31
C ARG A 58 -1.51 3.84 4.14
N ASP A 59 -0.73 4.78 3.62
CA ASP A 59 -1.22 6.12 3.31
C ASP A 59 -1.40 6.26 1.81
N LEU A 60 -2.53 6.80 1.39
CA LEU A 60 -2.83 7.09 -0.02
C LEU A 60 -2.94 8.60 -0.21
N ILE A 61 -2.08 9.13 -1.06
CA ILE A 61 -1.93 10.55 -1.37
C ILE A 61 -2.27 10.77 -2.84
N GLY A 62 -3.06 11.80 -3.12
CA GLY A 62 -3.39 12.27 -4.48
C GLY A 62 -2.84 13.65 -4.75
#